data_AF-A0A4Z1JWW1-F1
#
_entry.id   AF-A0A4Z1JWW1-F1
#
_cell.length_a   1.000
_cell.length_b   1.000
_cell.length_c   1.000
_cell.angle_alpha   90.00
_cell.angle_beta   90.00
_cell.angle_gamma   90.00
#
_symmetry.space_group_name_H-M   'P 1'
#
loop_
_entity.id
_entity.type
_entity.pdbx_description
1 polymer ?
#
loop_
_entity_poly.entity_id
_entity_poly.type
_entity_poly.pdbx_seq_one_letter_code
_entity_poly.pdbx_strand_id
1 'polypeptide(L)'
;MISKVLAFTSLLAAARAQQAGTLTTETHPPLSVSQCTASGCTTSSQSIVVDANWRWLHSTTGSTNCYTGNTWDKTLCPDGATCAANCALDGADYSGVYGITTSGNSLKLNFVTKGANTNVGSRTYLMAAGSTTQYQLLKLLNQEFTFDVDVSNLPCGLNGALYFSAMDADGGLSRFPTNKAGAKYGTGYCDAQCPQDIKFINGVANSVGWTPSSNDVNAGAGQYGSCCTEMDIWEANKISAAYTPHPCSVDTQTRCTGKDCGIGARYDSLCDADGCDFNSYRQGNTSFYGPGLKVDTNKVFTVVTQFITNDGTASGTLKEIRRFYVQNGVVVPNSQSTIAGAPGNSITDSFCAAQKTAFGDTNEFATKGGLATMSKALAKGMVLVMSIWDDHTANMLWLDAPYPASKSPSAPGVSRGSCSATSGNPVDVEANSPGSSVTFSNIKWGPINSTYTGGSGSVPTVPGTTTLSSAPASTPTSGAGAAKYAQCGGTGWTGATTCATGLTCTVVNPYYYQCQ
;
A
#
# COMPACT_ATOMS: atom_id res chain seq x y z
N MET A 1 -3.54 -29.98 68.63
CA MET A 1 -4.10 -29.11 67.57
C MET A 1 -3.02 -28.12 67.17
N ILE A 2 -2.25 -28.42 66.13
CA ILE A 2 -1.19 -27.54 65.61
C ILE A 2 -1.67 -27.05 64.25
N SER A 3 -2.05 -25.78 64.18
CA SER A 3 -2.56 -25.14 62.96
C SER A 3 -1.38 -24.69 62.11
N LYS A 4 -1.20 -25.30 60.94
CA LYS A 4 -0.23 -24.88 59.92
C LYS A 4 -0.92 -23.88 59.00
N VAL A 5 -0.57 -22.60 59.13
CA VAL A 5 -0.90 -21.57 58.13
C VAL A 5 0.18 -21.62 57.05
N LEU A 6 -0.18 -22.10 55.86
CA LEU A 6 0.64 -21.89 54.66
C LEU A 6 0.43 -20.45 54.17
N ALA A 7 1.47 -19.63 54.28
CA ALA A 7 1.56 -18.37 53.55
C ALA A 7 1.88 -18.69 52.08
N PHE A 8 0.90 -18.50 51.19
CA PHE A 8 1.12 -18.44 49.75
C PHE A 8 1.77 -17.09 49.42
N THR A 9 3.10 -17.06 49.30
CA THR A 9 3.82 -15.95 48.67
C THR A 9 3.63 -16.05 47.16
N SER A 10 2.62 -15.35 46.65
CA SER A 10 2.48 -15.06 45.22
C SER A 10 3.58 -14.09 44.81
N LEU A 11 4.71 -14.62 44.34
CA LEU A 11 5.64 -13.87 43.49
C LEU A 11 4.89 -13.48 42.21
N LEU A 12 4.35 -12.26 42.19
CA LEU A 12 3.99 -11.57 40.96
C LEU A 12 5.28 -11.39 40.15
N ALA A 13 5.57 -12.33 39.25
CA ALA A 13 6.50 -12.08 38.17
C ALA A 13 5.93 -10.93 37.35
N ALA A 14 6.46 -9.72 37.55
CA ALA A 14 6.12 -8.57 36.72
C ALA A 14 6.40 -8.97 35.26
N ALA A 15 5.33 -9.13 34.48
CA ALA A 15 5.45 -9.46 33.07
C ALA A 15 6.23 -8.35 32.36
N ARG A 16 7.44 -8.69 31.95
CA ARG A 16 8.41 -7.87 31.22
C ARG A 16 7.81 -7.47 29.87
N ALA A 17 7.65 -6.17 29.59
CA ALA A 17 6.89 -5.70 28.42
C ALA A 17 7.49 -4.47 27.74
N GLN A 18 7.45 -4.35 26.40
CA GLN A 18 7.63 -3.14 25.61
C GLN A 18 6.67 -2.06 26.10
N GLN A 19 7.20 -0.91 26.51
CA GLN A 19 6.43 0.12 27.22
C GLN A 19 6.01 1.30 26.32
N ALA A 20 5.03 2.06 26.79
CA ALA A 20 4.66 3.36 26.25
C ALA A 20 5.39 4.47 27.02
N GLY A 21 6.14 5.30 26.32
CA GLY A 21 6.85 6.45 26.85
C GLY A 21 5.87 7.58 27.19
N THR A 22 6.31 8.45 28.11
CA THR A 22 5.51 9.57 28.62
C THR A 22 6.28 10.90 28.65
N LEU A 23 7.50 10.93 28.10
CA LEU A 23 8.30 12.16 28.05
C LEU A 23 7.74 13.11 26.98
N THR A 24 7.22 12.54 25.90
CA THR A 24 6.51 13.25 24.84
C THR A 24 5.07 12.72 24.75
N THR A 25 4.09 13.63 24.73
CA THR A 25 2.68 13.23 24.57
C THR A 25 2.42 12.80 23.13
N GLU A 26 1.89 11.60 22.93
CA GLU A 26 1.46 11.13 21.61
C GLU A 26 0.12 11.76 21.19
N THR A 27 0.15 12.57 20.13
CA THR A 27 -1.04 13.22 19.54
C THR A 27 -1.07 12.93 18.04
N HIS A 28 -2.01 12.08 17.60
CA HIS A 28 -2.16 11.69 16.19
C HIS A 28 -2.68 12.86 15.34
N PRO A 29 -1.98 13.25 14.24
CA PRO A 29 -2.48 14.27 13.32
C PRO A 29 -3.80 13.84 12.67
N PRO A 30 -4.82 14.72 12.59
CA PRO A 30 -6.12 14.36 12.03
C PRO A 30 -6.05 14.21 10.52
N LEU A 31 -6.81 13.28 9.95
CA LEU A 31 -6.95 13.10 8.51
C LEU A 31 -8.40 12.72 8.18
N SER A 32 -9.04 13.52 7.32
CA SER A 32 -10.38 13.23 6.83
C SER A 32 -10.33 12.25 5.66
N VAL A 33 -11.14 11.20 5.71
CA VAL A 33 -11.33 10.24 4.62
C VAL A 33 -12.82 10.05 4.35
N SER A 34 -13.20 9.43 3.24
CA SER A 34 -14.62 9.20 2.95
C SER A 34 -14.95 7.75 2.61
N GLN A 35 -16.08 7.28 3.11
CA GLN A 35 -16.68 6.03 2.68
C GLN A 35 -17.84 6.32 1.72
N CYS A 36 -17.81 5.73 0.53
CA CYS A 36 -18.75 5.96 -0.54
C CYS A 36 -19.79 4.84 -0.65
N THR A 37 -20.95 5.22 -1.15
CA THR A 37 -22.08 4.37 -1.53
C THR A 37 -22.56 4.83 -2.91
N ALA A 38 -23.50 4.11 -3.51
CA ALA A 38 -24.13 4.54 -4.77
C ALA A 38 -24.80 5.93 -4.66
N SER A 39 -25.21 6.35 -3.45
CA SER A 39 -25.85 7.65 -3.21
C SER A 39 -24.89 8.78 -2.84
N GLY A 40 -23.58 8.52 -2.76
CA GLY A 40 -22.57 9.51 -2.38
C GLY A 40 -21.66 9.05 -1.23
N CYS A 41 -20.78 9.96 -0.80
CA CYS A 41 -19.76 9.66 0.21
C CYS A 41 -20.03 10.35 1.54
N THR A 42 -19.76 9.64 2.62
CA THR A 42 -19.75 10.17 3.99
C THR A 42 -18.31 10.37 4.42
N THR A 43 -17.95 11.60 4.77
CA THR A 43 -16.62 11.94 5.30
C THR A 43 -16.58 11.72 6.81
N SER A 44 -15.51 11.10 7.30
CA SER A 44 -15.23 10.92 8.72
C SER A 44 -13.86 11.49 9.07
N SER A 45 -13.70 11.89 10.33
CA SER A 45 -12.40 12.29 10.87
C SER A 45 -11.68 11.07 11.45
N GLN A 46 -10.61 10.66 10.79
CA GLN A 46 -9.62 9.73 11.29
C GLN A 46 -8.39 10.52 11.75
N SER A 47 -7.33 9.81 12.09
CA SER A 47 -6.01 10.36 12.32
C SER A 47 -4.96 9.40 11.76
N ILE A 48 -3.72 9.85 11.71
CA ILE A 48 -2.57 9.01 11.36
C ILE A 48 -1.65 8.82 12.55
N VAL A 49 -0.94 7.69 12.56
CA VAL A 49 0.10 7.41 13.54
C VAL A 49 1.39 7.02 12.83
N VAL A 50 2.53 7.52 13.30
CA VAL A 50 3.85 7.12 12.79
C VAL A 50 4.24 5.75 13.33
N ASP A 51 4.88 4.96 12.48
CA ASP A 51 5.42 3.65 12.80
C ASP A 51 6.41 3.67 13.99
N ALA A 52 6.38 2.60 14.78
CA ALA A 52 7.20 2.46 15.98
C ALA A 52 8.72 2.53 15.73
N ASN A 53 9.20 2.15 14.55
CA ASN A 53 10.62 2.11 14.22
C ASN A 53 11.26 3.51 14.15
N TRP A 54 10.45 4.55 13.87
CA TRP A 54 10.89 5.96 13.84
C TRP A 54 10.92 6.62 15.22
N ARG A 55 10.25 6.03 16.21
CA ARG A 55 10.09 6.65 17.53
C ARG A 55 11.40 6.64 18.29
N TRP A 56 11.58 7.67 19.10
CA TRP A 56 12.60 7.64 20.14
C TRP A 56 12.31 6.49 21.11
N LEU A 57 13.35 5.71 21.39
CA LEU A 57 13.30 4.58 22.28
C LEU A 57 14.24 4.82 23.46
N HIS A 58 13.68 5.00 24.66
CA HIS A 58 14.42 5.34 25.86
C HIS A 58 14.09 4.43 27.03
N SER A 59 14.94 4.47 28.06
CA SER A 59 14.72 3.75 29.31
C SER A 59 13.40 4.15 29.97
N THR A 60 12.67 3.19 30.52
CA THR A 60 11.43 3.43 31.29
C THR A 60 11.67 4.25 32.57
N THR A 61 12.92 4.38 33.01
CA THR A 61 13.31 5.11 34.22
C THR A 61 13.94 6.48 33.95
N GLY A 62 14.06 6.90 32.70
CA GLY A 62 14.69 8.18 32.35
C GLY A 62 14.78 8.42 30.84
N SER A 63 15.74 9.24 30.42
CA SER A 63 15.93 9.62 29.01
C SER A 63 17.13 8.95 28.35
N THR A 64 17.71 7.92 28.96
CA THR A 64 18.82 7.17 28.37
C THR A 64 18.33 6.37 27.17
N ASN A 65 18.97 6.53 26.01
CA ASN A 65 18.57 5.81 24.80
C ASN A 65 18.76 4.30 24.95
N CYS A 66 17.75 3.53 24.54
CA CYS A 66 17.91 2.10 24.33
C CYS A 66 18.50 1.76 22.96
N TYR A 67 18.37 2.68 22.01
CA TYR A 67 18.84 2.54 20.64
C TYR A 67 19.35 3.88 20.14
N THR A 68 20.57 3.94 19.60
CA THR A 68 21.20 5.17 19.08
C THR A 68 21.92 4.88 17.77
N GLY A 69 21.68 5.71 16.74
CA GLY A 69 22.14 5.43 15.39
C GLY A 69 21.52 4.11 14.94
N ASN A 70 22.36 3.09 14.79
CA ASN A 70 21.94 1.74 14.42
C ASN A 70 22.30 0.65 15.46
N THR A 71 22.56 1.03 16.72
CA THR A 71 23.04 0.12 17.77
C THR A 71 22.19 0.16 19.03
N TRP A 72 21.95 -1.02 19.62
CA TRP A 72 21.26 -1.19 20.91
C TRP A 72 22.20 -0.96 22.11
N ASP A 73 21.69 -0.35 23.17
CA ASP A 73 22.39 -0.29 24.46
C ASP A 73 22.44 -1.67 25.11
N LYS A 74 23.64 -2.24 25.29
CA LYS A 74 23.81 -3.62 25.78
C LYS A 74 23.44 -3.81 27.25
N THR A 75 23.40 -2.74 28.05
CA THR A 75 23.01 -2.79 29.47
C THR A 75 21.49 -2.80 29.61
N LEU A 76 20.79 -1.97 28.84
CA LEU A 76 19.33 -1.93 28.82
C LEU A 76 18.75 -3.09 28.01
N CYS A 77 19.45 -3.54 26.97
CA CYS A 77 19.01 -4.55 26.01
C CYS A 77 19.97 -5.75 25.90
N PRO A 78 20.26 -6.48 27.01
CA PRO A 78 21.10 -7.68 26.97
C PRO A 78 20.42 -8.85 26.24
N ASP A 79 19.08 -8.86 26.22
CA ASP A 79 18.23 -9.79 25.49
C ASP A 79 16.92 -9.09 25.08
N GLY A 80 16.17 -9.68 24.17
CA GLY A 80 14.97 -9.05 23.60
C GLY A 80 13.83 -8.81 24.61
N ALA A 81 13.66 -9.70 25.60
CA ALA A 81 12.57 -9.59 26.58
C ALA A 81 12.89 -8.56 27.66
N THR A 82 14.15 -8.53 28.13
CA THR A 82 14.66 -7.51 29.05
C THR A 82 14.69 -6.15 28.38
N CYS A 83 15.12 -6.06 27.12
CA CYS A 83 15.06 -4.83 26.34
C CYS A 83 13.63 -4.29 26.23
N ALA A 84 12.66 -5.16 25.89
CA ALA A 84 11.26 -4.77 25.87
C ALA A 84 10.82 -4.19 27.22
N ALA A 85 11.11 -4.87 28.34
CA ALA A 85 10.79 -4.37 29.68
C ALA A 85 11.40 -3.00 30.01
N ASN A 86 12.64 -2.78 29.59
CA ASN A 86 13.42 -1.61 29.97
C ASN A 86 13.13 -0.41 29.09
N CYS A 87 12.55 -0.59 27.90
CA CYS A 87 12.49 0.44 26.87
C CYS A 87 11.05 0.84 26.52
N ALA A 88 10.85 2.13 26.31
CA ALA A 88 9.56 2.74 26.05
C ALA A 88 9.57 3.50 24.72
N LEU A 89 8.56 3.26 23.88
CA LEU A 89 8.31 4.05 22.67
C LEU A 89 7.65 5.37 23.06
N ASP A 90 8.29 6.49 22.79
CA ASP A 90 7.77 7.80 23.19
C ASP A 90 6.80 8.41 22.16
N GLY A 91 6.14 9.50 22.54
CA GLY A 91 5.35 10.31 21.62
C GLY A 91 6.19 10.93 20.50
N ALA A 92 5.52 11.40 19.44
CA ALA A 92 6.17 11.94 18.25
C ALA A 92 5.86 13.43 18.02
N ASP A 93 6.89 14.24 17.76
CA ASP A 93 6.73 15.53 17.07
C ASP A 93 6.66 15.29 15.56
N TYR A 94 5.44 15.06 15.07
CA TYR A 94 5.16 14.71 13.68
C TYR A 94 5.74 15.72 12.68
N SER A 95 5.55 17.02 12.91
CA SER A 95 5.99 18.03 11.95
C SER A 95 7.45 18.39 12.11
N GLY A 96 7.92 18.61 13.35
CA GLY A 96 9.26 19.14 13.60
C GLY A 96 10.38 18.10 13.48
N VAL A 97 10.08 16.83 13.79
CA VAL A 97 11.07 15.75 13.71
C VAL A 97 10.89 14.91 12.44
N TYR A 98 9.66 14.58 12.08
CA TYR A 98 9.39 13.61 11.01
C TYR A 98 8.91 14.24 9.68
N GLY A 99 8.62 15.55 9.65
CA GLY A 99 8.15 16.23 8.45
C GLY A 99 6.78 15.74 7.97
N ILE A 100 5.96 15.25 8.89
CA ILE A 100 4.62 14.74 8.66
C ILE A 100 3.62 15.86 8.99
N THR A 101 2.79 16.24 8.02
CA THR A 101 1.76 17.27 8.22
C THR A 101 0.44 16.84 7.60
N THR A 102 -0.66 17.22 8.25
CA THR A 102 -2.01 17.01 7.71
C THR A 102 -2.80 18.30 7.61
N SER A 103 -3.70 18.38 6.64
CA SER A 103 -4.66 19.47 6.50
C SER A 103 -5.94 18.94 5.84
N GLY A 104 -7.04 18.91 6.59
CA GLY A 104 -8.31 18.35 6.12
C GLY A 104 -8.17 16.89 5.69
N ASN A 105 -8.26 16.64 4.39
CA ASN A 105 -8.16 15.32 3.77
C ASN A 105 -6.77 15.02 3.16
N SER A 106 -5.76 15.84 3.46
CA SER A 106 -4.42 15.75 2.88
C SER A 106 -3.38 15.38 3.93
N LEU A 107 -2.50 14.44 3.58
CA LEU A 107 -1.30 14.04 4.31
C LEU A 107 -0.08 14.33 3.43
N LYS A 108 0.84 15.16 3.92
CA LYS A 108 2.14 15.40 3.27
C LYS A 108 3.26 14.80 4.10
N LEU A 109 4.11 14.02 3.43
CA LEU A 109 5.31 13.40 4.00
C LEU A 109 6.53 14.02 3.32
N ASN A 110 7.39 14.69 4.10
CA ASN A 110 8.68 15.16 3.62
C ASN A 110 9.71 14.04 3.69
N PHE A 111 10.66 14.05 2.76
CA PHE A 111 11.72 13.05 2.71
C PHE A 111 12.77 13.28 3.81
N VAL A 112 13.42 14.45 3.85
CA VAL A 112 14.42 14.77 4.89
C VAL A 112 13.89 15.87 5.81
N THR A 113 13.95 15.63 7.11
CA THR A 113 13.62 16.63 8.14
C THR A 113 14.81 16.82 9.07
N LYS A 114 15.33 18.05 9.14
CA LYS A 114 16.49 18.39 9.98
C LYS A 114 16.01 19.04 11.28
N GLY A 115 16.27 18.39 12.40
CA GLY A 115 16.05 18.92 13.75
C GLY A 115 17.30 18.73 14.62
N ALA A 116 17.11 18.33 15.88
CA ALA A 116 18.23 17.91 16.74
C ALA A 116 18.95 16.67 16.18
N ASN A 117 18.21 15.83 15.45
CA ASN A 117 18.71 14.76 14.59
C ASN A 117 18.15 14.95 13.17
N THR A 118 18.76 14.29 12.19
CA THR A 118 18.20 14.22 10.83
C THR A 118 17.31 12.98 10.73
N ASN A 119 16.06 13.18 10.34
CA ASN A 119 15.14 12.11 9.97
C ASN A 119 15.09 11.95 8.45
N VAL A 120 15.06 10.71 7.98
CA VAL A 120 14.89 10.33 6.58
C VAL A 120 13.67 9.44 6.46
N GLY A 121 12.77 9.79 5.56
CA GLY A 121 11.54 9.06 5.29
C GLY A 121 10.56 9.03 6.46
N SER A 122 9.40 8.41 6.22
CA SER A 122 8.44 8.07 7.26
C SER A 122 7.49 6.98 6.78
N ARG A 123 6.90 6.24 7.73
CA ARG A 123 5.79 5.32 7.49
C ARG A 123 4.67 5.61 8.49
N THR A 124 3.44 5.71 8.00
CA THR A 124 2.27 6.07 8.80
C THR A 124 1.10 5.14 8.54
N TYR A 125 0.22 5.00 9.54
CA TYR A 125 -0.97 4.16 9.49
C TYR A 125 -2.23 4.98 9.70
N LEU A 126 -3.32 4.62 9.01
CA LEU A 126 -4.63 5.22 9.26
C LEU A 126 -5.26 4.61 10.52
N MET A 127 -5.64 5.46 11.48
CA MET A 127 -6.38 5.07 12.67
C MET A 127 -7.88 4.95 12.38
N ALA A 128 -8.57 4.04 13.07
CA ALA A 128 -10.02 3.93 12.98
C ALA A 128 -10.70 5.21 13.49
N ALA A 129 -11.86 5.56 12.92
CA ALA A 129 -12.59 6.76 13.31
C ALA A 129 -12.85 6.82 14.82
N GLY A 130 -12.44 7.92 15.47
CA GLY A 130 -12.59 8.11 16.91
C GLY A 130 -11.71 7.24 17.80
N SER A 131 -10.79 6.44 17.23
CA SER A 131 -9.89 5.56 17.97
C SER A 131 -8.47 6.11 18.01
N THR A 132 -7.82 5.93 19.16
CA THR A 132 -6.37 6.10 19.31
C THR A 132 -5.63 4.78 19.51
N THR A 133 -6.34 3.64 19.51
CA THR A 133 -5.79 2.32 19.86
C THR A 133 -6.11 1.24 18.83
N GLN A 134 -6.77 1.59 17.73
CA GLN A 134 -7.11 0.68 16.65
C GLN A 134 -6.84 1.33 15.30
N TYR A 135 -6.14 0.64 14.42
CA TYR A 135 -6.03 0.98 13.00
C TYR A 135 -7.36 0.80 12.29
N GLN A 136 -7.56 1.56 11.21
CA GLN A 136 -8.68 1.36 10.31
C GLN A 136 -8.40 0.12 9.45
N LEU A 137 -9.17 -0.95 9.66
CA LEU A 137 -9.18 -2.11 8.75
C LEU A 137 -10.13 -1.83 7.58
N LEU A 138 -9.62 -1.97 6.35
CA LEU A 138 -10.41 -1.86 5.12
C LEU A 138 -10.61 -3.24 4.50
N LYS A 139 -11.87 -3.62 4.30
CA LYS A 139 -12.26 -4.84 3.60
C LYS A 139 -12.58 -4.50 2.15
N LEU A 140 -11.72 -4.94 1.23
CA LEU A 140 -11.70 -4.39 -0.13
C LEU A 140 -12.26 -5.35 -1.19
N LEU A 141 -12.66 -6.57 -0.84
CA LEU A 141 -13.29 -7.48 -1.82
C LEU A 141 -14.56 -6.88 -2.40
N ASN A 142 -14.63 -6.83 -3.74
CA ASN A 142 -15.71 -6.20 -4.50
C ASN A 142 -15.95 -4.73 -4.10
N GLN A 143 -14.87 -4.03 -3.76
CA GLN A 143 -14.85 -2.60 -3.51
C GLN A 143 -13.85 -1.93 -4.45
N GLU A 144 -13.83 -0.62 -4.41
CA GLU A 144 -12.75 0.20 -4.94
C GLU A 144 -12.15 1.10 -3.86
N PHE A 145 -10.87 1.37 -4.00
CA PHE A 145 -10.11 2.30 -3.18
C PHE A 145 -9.53 3.39 -4.07
N THR A 146 -9.57 4.64 -3.60
CA THR A 146 -9.24 5.81 -4.40
C THR A 146 -8.57 6.88 -3.55
N PHE A 147 -7.61 7.58 -4.13
CA PHE A 147 -6.95 8.71 -3.50
C PHE A 147 -6.40 9.63 -4.58
N ASP A 148 -6.18 10.90 -4.24
CA ASP A 148 -5.42 11.85 -5.04
C ASP A 148 -3.97 11.87 -4.56
N VAL A 149 -3.03 12.01 -5.49
CA VAL A 149 -1.61 12.04 -5.17
C VAL A 149 -0.86 13.15 -5.92
N ASP A 150 0.05 13.80 -5.20
CA ASP A 150 1.08 14.65 -5.77
C ASP A 150 2.45 13.98 -5.62
N VAL A 151 3.01 13.55 -6.75
CA VAL A 151 4.36 12.97 -6.86
C VAL A 151 5.33 13.91 -7.59
N SER A 152 4.92 15.14 -7.91
CA SER A 152 5.69 16.05 -8.77
C SER A 152 7.09 16.38 -8.21
N ASN A 153 7.20 16.30 -6.88
CA ASN A 153 8.39 16.52 -6.07
C ASN A 153 9.05 15.22 -5.56
N LEU A 154 8.85 14.10 -6.27
CA LEU A 154 9.53 12.82 -6.03
C LEU A 154 10.42 12.45 -7.23
N PRO A 155 11.75 12.67 -7.17
CA PRO A 155 12.66 12.28 -8.24
C PRO A 155 12.93 10.76 -8.28
N CYS A 156 13.79 10.34 -9.22
CA CYS A 156 14.38 8.99 -9.24
C CYS A 156 14.99 8.64 -7.88
N GLY A 157 14.88 7.38 -7.48
CA GLY A 157 15.45 6.90 -6.22
C GLY A 157 14.53 7.00 -5.00
N LEU A 158 13.41 7.73 -5.11
CA LEU A 158 12.40 7.80 -4.05
C LEU A 158 11.16 6.99 -4.41
N ASN A 159 10.45 6.58 -3.37
CA ASN A 159 9.12 5.98 -3.48
C ASN A 159 8.20 6.62 -2.45
N GLY A 160 7.14 7.27 -2.94
CA GLY A 160 5.98 7.62 -2.13
C GLY A 160 4.97 6.48 -2.23
N ALA A 161 4.94 5.61 -1.22
CA ALA A 161 4.11 4.42 -1.25
C ALA A 161 2.80 4.59 -0.48
N LEU A 162 1.72 4.03 -1.02
CA LEU A 162 0.43 3.88 -0.36
C LEU A 162 -0.06 2.45 -0.61
N TYR A 163 -0.23 1.68 0.45
CA TYR A 163 -0.43 0.23 0.37
C TYR A 163 -1.24 -0.30 1.56
N PHE A 164 -1.57 -1.58 1.51
CA PHE A 164 -2.28 -2.26 2.58
C PHE A 164 -1.45 -3.41 3.13
N SER A 165 -1.37 -3.50 4.46
CA SER A 165 -0.70 -4.58 5.16
C SER A 165 -1.68 -5.34 6.07
N ALA A 166 -1.57 -6.67 6.14
CA ALA A 166 -2.40 -7.54 6.97
C ALA A 166 -1.97 -7.53 8.46
N MET A 167 -1.84 -6.34 9.03
CA MET A 167 -1.55 -6.08 10.45
C MET A 167 -2.78 -6.31 11.34
N ASP A 168 -2.54 -6.58 12.63
CA ASP A 168 -3.59 -6.58 13.64
C ASP A 168 -4.08 -5.14 13.88
N ALA A 169 -5.40 -4.96 14.04
CA ALA A 169 -5.98 -3.64 14.27
C ALA A 169 -5.40 -2.94 15.52
N ASP A 170 -5.08 -3.68 16.57
CA ASP A 170 -4.54 -3.14 17.82
C ASP A 170 -2.99 -3.05 17.86
N GLY A 171 -2.33 -3.32 16.72
CA GLY A 171 -0.87 -3.37 16.62
C GLY A 171 -0.23 -4.52 17.38
N GLY A 172 -0.99 -5.59 17.66
CA GLY A 172 -0.55 -6.79 18.36
C GLY A 172 -0.71 -6.74 19.88
N LEU A 173 -1.39 -5.72 20.42
CA LEU A 173 -1.53 -5.51 21.87
C LEU A 173 -2.26 -6.67 22.56
N SER A 174 -3.33 -7.21 21.97
CA SER A 174 -4.08 -8.34 22.51
C SER A 174 -3.35 -9.68 22.36
N ARG A 175 -2.62 -9.87 21.25
CA ARG A 175 -1.89 -11.12 20.97
C ARG A 175 -0.60 -11.24 21.77
N PHE A 176 0.02 -10.12 22.10
CA PHE A 176 1.33 -10.08 22.76
C PHE A 176 1.22 -9.25 24.04
N PRO A 177 0.98 -9.88 25.21
CA PRO A 177 0.79 -9.16 26.48
C PRO A 177 1.98 -8.29 26.89
N THR A 178 3.15 -8.57 26.33
CA THR A 178 4.37 -7.79 26.51
C THR A 178 4.44 -6.57 25.58
N ASN A 179 3.48 -6.33 24.69
CA ASN A 179 3.32 -5.06 24.01
C ASN A 179 2.33 -4.17 24.78
N LYS A 180 2.81 -3.11 25.43
CA LYS A 180 1.97 -2.11 26.11
C LYS A 180 1.74 -0.83 25.31
N ALA A 181 2.40 -0.69 24.16
CA ALA A 181 2.32 0.50 23.32
C ALA A 181 1.18 0.38 22.29
N GLY A 182 1.13 -0.74 21.55
CA GLY A 182 0.05 -1.04 20.59
C GLY A 182 -0.04 -0.06 19.41
N ALA A 183 -1.17 -0.11 18.70
CA ALA A 183 -1.45 0.75 17.55
C ALA A 183 -1.34 2.25 17.86
N LYS A 184 -1.55 2.66 19.12
CA LYS A 184 -1.35 4.06 19.55
C LYS A 184 0.05 4.58 19.25
N TYR A 185 1.05 3.71 19.29
CA TYR A 185 2.45 4.02 19.02
C TYR A 185 2.96 3.35 17.74
N GLY A 186 2.06 2.95 16.83
CA GLY A 186 2.47 2.44 15.51
C GLY A 186 3.14 1.06 15.53
N THR A 187 2.82 0.18 16.49
CA THR A 187 3.41 -1.17 16.56
C THR A 187 2.73 -2.17 15.62
N GLY A 188 3.39 -3.32 15.40
CA GLY A 188 2.78 -4.49 14.75
C GLY A 188 2.97 -4.55 13.24
N TYR A 189 3.84 -3.71 12.68
CA TYR A 189 4.13 -3.69 11.25
C TYR A 189 4.63 -5.05 10.74
N CYS A 190 4.22 -5.37 9.53
CA CYS A 190 4.63 -6.51 8.74
C CYS A 190 4.39 -6.20 7.27
N ASP A 191 5.07 -6.92 6.39
CA ASP A 191 4.82 -6.88 4.95
C ASP A 191 5.35 -8.16 4.27
N ALA A 192 5.32 -8.22 2.95
CA ALA A 192 5.71 -9.41 2.21
C ALA A 192 7.23 -9.57 2.03
N GLN A 193 8.02 -8.56 2.39
CA GLN A 193 9.48 -8.67 2.51
C GLN A 193 9.91 -9.31 3.83
N CYS A 194 8.98 -9.55 4.75
CA CYS A 194 9.26 -10.12 6.08
C CYS A 194 10.33 -9.32 6.87
N PRO A 195 10.24 -7.99 6.97
CA PRO A 195 11.30 -7.07 7.38
C PRO A 195 11.96 -7.45 8.70
N GLN A 196 13.29 -7.49 8.70
CA GLN A 196 14.10 -7.79 9.88
C GLN A 196 14.65 -6.55 10.61
N ASP A 197 14.40 -5.36 10.06
CA ASP A 197 14.80 -4.07 10.63
C ASP A 197 13.86 -3.56 11.73
N ILE A 198 12.72 -4.25 11.92
CA ILE A 198 11.73 -3.87 12.92
C ILE A 198 12.30 -4.09 14.32
N LYS A 199 12.44 -2.99 15.07
CA LYS A 199 13.00 -2.98 16.45
C LYS A 199 12.19 -3.82 17.43
N PHE A 200 10.86 -3.90 17.28
CA PHE A 200 9.98 -4.70 18.13
C PHE A 200 9.01 -5.55 17.32
N ILE A 201 9.09 -6.86 17.49
CA ILE A 201 8.19 -7.82 16.83
C ILE A 201 7.55 -8.66 17.93
N ASN A 202 6.23 -8.84 17.89
CA ASN A 202 5.46 -9.65 18.85
C ASN A 202 5.78 -9.36 20.33
N GLY A 203 5.94 -8.08 20.69
CA GLY A 203 6.20 -7.63 22.06
C GLY A 203 7.60 -7.96 22.61
N VAL A 204 8.57 -8.24 21.75
CA VAL A 204 9.98 -8.52 22.10
C VAL A 204 10.87 -7.64 21.23
N ALA A 205 11.94 -7.08 21.81
CA ALA A 205 12.91 -6.32 21.04
C ALA A 205 13.73 -7.26 20.14
N ASN A 206 14.02 -6.83 18.92
CA ASN A 206 14.84 -7.55 17.94
C ASN A 206 16.34 -7.32 18.18
N SER A 207 16.77 -7.16 19.43
CA SER A 207 18.15 -6.80 19.80
C SER A 207 19.14 -7.97 19.68
N VAL A 208 18.65 -9.22 19.72
CA VAL A 208 19.48 -10.42 19.61
C VAL A 208 19.86 -10.67 18.14
N GLY A 209 21.15 -10.88 17.89
CA GLY A 209 21.67 -11.08 16.53
C GLY A 209 21.64 -9.81 15.67
N TRP A 210 21.43 -8.64 16.27
CA TRP A 210 21.35 -7.38 15.56
C TRP A 210 22.64 -7.05 14.83
N THR A 211 22.54 -6.86 13.53
CA THR A 211 23.64 -6.46 12.64
C THR A 211 23.35 -5.05 12.13
N PRO A 212 24.13 -4.03 12.54
CA PRO A 212 24.02 -2.68 12.00
C PRO A 212 24.16 -2.67 10.48
N SER A 213 23.33 -1.89 9.78
CA SER A 213 23.48 -1.70 8.34
C SER A 213 24.79 -0.96 8.04
N SER A 214 25.47 -1.36 6.97
CA SER A 214 26.70 -0.70 6.52
C SER A 214 26.44 0.57 5.71
N ASN A 215 25.21 0.75 5.20
CA ASN A 215 24.83 1.86 4.34
C ASN A 215 23.58 2.62 4.83
N ASP A 216 23.09 2.31 6.02
CA ASP A 216 22.05 3.07 6.74
C ASP A 216 22.49 3.26 8.20
N VAL A 217 22.66 4.52 8.60
CA VAL A 217 23.15 4.87 9.94
C VAL A 217 22.07 4.74 11.02
N ASN A 218 20.80 4.56 10.64
CA ASN A 218 19.64 4.49 11.52
C ASN A 218 19.01 3.08 11.58
N ALA A 219 19.46 2.17 10.71
CA ALA A 219 18.89 0.83 10.59
C ALA A 219 19.91 -0.30 10.71
N GLY A 220 19.38 -1.50 10.86
CA GLY A 220 20.10 -2.76 10.93
C GLY A 220 19.08 -3.89 10.83
N ALA A 221 19.52 -5.13 11.01
CA ALA A 221 18.65 -6.30 10.95
C ALA A 221 18.87 -7.20 12.16
N GLY A 222 17.80 -7.62 12.82
CA GLY A 222 17.85 -8.59 13.90
C GLY A 222 17.63 -10.03 13.42
N GLN A 223 17.53 -10.95 14.38
CA GLN A 223 17.27 -12.37 14.09
C GLN A 223 15.88 -12.62 13.50
N TYR A 224 14.89 -11.81 13.90
CA TYR A 224 13.50 -12.01 13.54
C TYR A 224 13.05 -11.08 12.42
N GLY A 225 12.13 -11.56 11.60
CA GLY A 225 11.37 -10.73 10.66
C GLY A 225 9.86 -10.76 10.94
N SER A 226 9.11 -9.87 10.30
CA SER A 226 7.65 -9.74 10.48
C SER A 226 6.92 -9.87 9.14
N CYS A 227 6.40 -11.05 8.85
CA CYS A 227 5.74 -11.38 7.57
C CYS A 227 4.23 -11.15 7.62
N CYS A 228 3.65 -10.60 6.55
CA CYS A 228 2.23 -10.72 6.26
C CYS A 228 1.91 -10.37 4.80
N THR A 229 0.72 -10.75 4.35
CA THR A 229 0.23 -10.38 3.02
C THR A 229 0.16 -8.87 2.85
N GLU A 230 0.58 -8.41 1.68
CA GLU A 230 0.71 -7.00 1.32
C GLU A 230 0.03 -6.75 -0.02
N MET A 231 -0.62 -5.59 -0.13
CA MET A 231 -1.20 -5.10 -1.37
C MET A 231 -0.70 -3.69 -1.63
N ASP A 232 0.29 -3.57 -2.50
CA ASP A 232 0.83 -2.31 -2.96
C ASP A 232 -0.10 -1.67 -3.97
N ILE A 233 -0.93 -0.74 -3.48
CA ILE A 233 -1.81 0.04 -4.34
C ILE A 233 -0.98 0.97 -5.21
N TRP A 234 0.08 1.53 -4.62
CA TRP A 234 0.84 2.59 -5.23
C TRP A 234 2.25 2.60 -4.67
N GLU A 235 3.20 2.31 -5.54
CA GLU A 235 4.62 2.59 -5.31
C GLU A 235 5.09 3.44 -6.48
N ALA A 236 5.48 4.67 -6.22
CA ALA A 236 5.77 5.60 -7.31
C ALA A 236 6.67 6.76 -6.92
N ASN A 237 7.28 7.29 -7.97
CA ASN A 237 7.79 8.65 -8.02
C ASN A 237 7.27 9.33 -9.28
N LYS A 238 7.83 10.48 -9.65
CA LYS A 238 7.38 11.19 -10.84
C LYS A 238 7.69 10.48 -12.16
N ILE A 239 8.55 9.46 -12.16
CA ILE A 239 9.02 8.77 -13.37
C ILE A 239 8.24 7.49 -13.62
N SER A 240 8.05 6.68 -12.58
CA SER A 240 7.39 5.38 -12.68
C SER A 240 6.43 5.13 -11.52
N ALA A 241 5.47 4.23 -11.76
CA ALA A 241 4.54 3.73 -10.76
C ALA A 241 4.27 2.24 -10.98
N ALA A 242 4.10 1.51 -9.87
CA ALA A 242 3.70 0.11 -9.84
C ALA A 242 2.50 -0.09 -8.90
N TYR A 243 1.75 -1.16 -9.15
CA TYR A 243 0.80 -1.73 -8.18
C TYR A 243 0.92 -3.24 -8.19
N THR A 244 0.99 -3.84 -7.00
CA THR A 244 1.56 -5.18 -6.82
C THR A 244 0.89 -5.90 -5.64
N PRO A 245 0.17 -7.00 -5.86
CA PRO A 245 -0.25 -7.91 -4.80
C PRO A 245 0.88 -8.88 -4.42
N HIS A 246 1.06 -9.06 -3.11
CA HIS A 246 2.06 -9.94 -2.52
C HIS A 246 1.42 -10.93 -1.52
N PRO A 247 1.02 -12.13 -1.98
CA PRO A 247 0.44 -13.15 -1.12
C PRO A 247 1.48 -13.82 -0.21
N CYS A 248 1.04 -14.28 0.95
CA CYS A 248 1.85 -15.09 1.87
C CYS A 248 1.16 -16.40 2.20
N SER A 249 1.95 -17.44 2.53
CA SER A 249 1.45 -18.72 3.00
C SER A 249 0.86 -18.66 4.43
N VAL A 250 0.94 -17.50 5.08
CA VAL A 250 0.40 -17.21 6.41
C VAL A 250 -0.79 -16.26 6.33
N ASP A 251 -1.68 -16.39 7.33
CA ASP A 251 -3.01 -15.80 7.32
C ASP A 251 -3.14 -14.54 8.21
N THR A 252 -2.11 -14.22 8.99
CA THR A 252 -2.01 -13.08 9.90
C THR A 252 -0.57 -12.58 9.90
N GLN A 253 -0.27 -11.47 10.59
CA GLN A 253 1.12 -11.17 10.95
C GLN A 253 1.78 -12.38 11.63
N THR A 254 2.95 -12.77 11.12
CA THR A 254 3.74 -13.91 11.59
C THR A 254 5.20 -13.52 11.70
N ARG A 255 5.79 -13.77 12.87
CA ARG A 255 7.24 -13.63 13.06
C ARG A 255 7.96 -14.80 12.39
N CYS A 256 8.99 -14.50 11.62
CA CYS A 256 9.83 -15.49 10.95
C CYS A 256 11.27 -15.50 11.51
N THR A 257 12.05 -16.52 11.14
CA THR A 257 13.51 -16.56 11.32
C THR A 257 14.18 -17.26 10.14
N GLY A 258 15.43 -16.89 9.82
CA GLY A 258 16.21 -17.61 8.80
C GLY A 258 15.54 -17.60 7.44
N LYS A 259 15.41 -18.78 6.82
CA LYS A 259 14.82 -18.92 5.48
C LYS A 259 13.36 -18.49 5.40
N ASP A 260 12.59 -18.65 6.48
CA ASP A 260 11.19 -18.21 6.53
C ASP A 260 11.07 -16.69 6.32
N CYS A 261 12.13 -15.94 6.62
CA CYS A 261 12.23 -14.50 6.35
C CYS A 261 12.84 -14.16 4.98
N GLY A 262 13.22 -15.16 4.18
CA GLY A 262 13.96 -14.96 2.94
C GLY A 262 15.47 -14.73 3.10
N ILE A 263 16.04 -14.89 4.31
CA ILE A 263 17.47 -14.62 4.56
C ILE A 263 18.34 -15.62 3.78
N GLY A 264 19.08 -15.11 2.80
CA GLY A 264 19.90 -15.93 1.88
C GLY A 264 19.08 -16.83 0.94
N ALA A 265 17.76 -16.72 0.96
CA ALA A 265 16.84 -17.59 0.25
C ALA A 265 15.49 -16.89 0.01
N ARG A 266 15.49 -15.78 -0.75
CA ARG A 266 14.32 -14.91 -0.98
C ARG A 266 13.02 -15.69 -1.30
N TYR A 267 13.10 -16.71 -2.15
CA TYR A 267 11.95 -17.51 -2.57
C TYR A 267 11.55 -18.62 -1.59
N ASP A 268 12.38 -18.93 -0.57
CA ASP A 268 12.01 -19.83 0.52
C ASP A 268 11.17 -19.11 1.61
N SER A 269 11.01 -17.77 1.50
CA SER A 269 10.23 -16.95 2.43
C SER A 269 8.78 -17.41 2.57
N LEU A 270 8.15 -17.08 3.70
CA LEU A 270 6.71 -17.25 3.90
C LEU A 270 5.88 -16.43 2.92
N CYS A 271 6.45 -15.37 2.35
CA CYS A 271 5.78 -14.41 1.49
C CYS A 271 6.38 -14.37 0.08
N ASP A 272 5.57 -13.95 -0.88
CA ASP A 272 6.04 -13.57 -2.21
C ASP A 272 6.64 -12.18 -2.15
N ALA A 273 7.97 -12.12 -2.08
CA ALA A 273 8.71 -10.87 -1.99
C ALA A 273 8.70 -10.08 -3.32
N ASP A 274 8.39 -10.71 -4.46
CA ASP A 274 8.42 -10.04 -5.77
C ASP A 274 7.05 -9.54 -6.21
N GLY A 275 5.99 -10.29 -5.88
CA GLY A 275 4.62 -9.95 -6.22
C GLY A 275 4.29 -10.16 -7.70
N CYS A 276 3.07 -9.77 -8.08
CA CYS A 276 2.63 -9.69 -9.48
C CYS A 276 2.41 -8.23 -9.90
N ASP A 277 3.48 -7.55 -10.29
CA ASP A 277 3.47 -6.11 -10.52
C ASP A 277 2.85 -5.69 -11.86
N PHE A 278 2.23 -4.51 -11.87
CA PHE A 278 1.94 -3.79 -13.11
C PHE A 278 2.51 -2.38 -13.04
N ASN A 279 3.65 -2.20 -13.70
CA ASN A 279 4.24 -0.90 -14.02
C ASN A 279 4.10 -0.65 -15.53
N SER A 280 3.39 0.42 -15.93
CA SER A 280 3.11 0.72 -17.35
C SER A 280 4.37 0.77 -18.23
N TYR A 281 5.47 1.34 -17.72
CA TYR A 281 6.74 1.40 -18.43
C TYR A 281 7.32 -0.01 -18.61
N ARG A 282 7.34 -0.80 -17.53
CA ARG A 282 7.82 -2.20 -17.55
C ARG A 282 6.99 -3.09 -18.47
N GLN A 283 5.69 -2.81 -18.58
CA GLN A 283 4.77 -3.48 -19.50
C GLN A 283 4.85 -2.94 -20.94
N GLY A 284 5.84 -2.09 -21.24
CA GLY A 284 6.20 -1.64 -22.58
C GLY A 284 5.55 -0.33 -23.06
N ASN A 285 4.69 0.30 -22.24
CA ASN A 285 4.13 1.61 -22.56
C ASN A 285 4.89 2.73 -21.83
N THR A 286 5.97 3.21 -22.46
CA THR A 286 6.86 4.25 -21.92
C THR A 286 6.31 5.68 -22.03
N SER A 287 5.14 5.85 -22.64
CA SER A 287 4.51 7.16 -22.89
C SER A 287 3.26 7.41 -22.03
N PHE A 288 2.96 6.51 -21.10
CA PHE A 288 1.72 6.53 -20.33
C PHE A 288 1.80 7.36 -19.05
N TYR A 289 2.80 7.11 -18.21
CA TYR A 289 2.95 7.73 -16.89
C TYR A 289 4.31 8.41 -16.80
N GLY A 290 4.32 9.68 -16.40
CA GLY A 290 5.55 10.47 -16.21
C GLY A 290 5.34 11.96 -16.49
N PRO A 291 6.40 12.77 -16.41
CA PRO A 291 6.26 14.22 -16.51
C PRO A 291 5.77 14.64 -17.91
N GLY A 292 4.59 15.25 -18.01
CA GLY A 292 3.98 15.65 -19.27
C GLY A 292 3.42 14.52 -20.14
N LEU A 293 3.32 13.30 -19.60
CA LEU A 293 2.77 12.13 -20.30
C LEU A 293 1.24 12.02 -20.12
N LYS A 294 0.64 10.91 -20.56
CA LYS A 294 -0.83 10.73 -20.54
C LYS A 294 -1.42 10.88 -19.13
N VAL A 295 -0.73 10.33 -18.13
CA VAL A 295 -0.88 10.68 -16.72
C VAL A 295 0.31 11.58 -16.37
N ASP A 296 0.06 12.89 -16.33
CA ASP A 296 1.08 13.92 -16.17
C ASP A 296 1.47 14.05 -14.69
N THR A 297 2.66 13.58 -14.33
CA THR A 297 3.13 13.57 -12.94
C THR A 297 3.59 14.93 -12.43
N ASN A 298 3.58 15.98 -13.26
CA ASN A 298 3.80 17.35 -12.79
C ASN A 298 2.58 17.96 -12.09
N LYS A 299 1.46 17.23 -12.03
CA LYS A 299 0.19 17.68 -11.47
C LYS A 299 -0.40 16.59 -10.60
N VAL A 300 -1.28 17.00 -9.69
CA VAL A 300 -2.13 16.07 -8.93
C VAL A 300 -3.00 15.25 -9.88
N PHE A 301 -3.19 13.98 -9.55
CA PHE A 301 -4.16 13.10 -10.21
C PHE A 301 -4.76 12.12 -9.20
N THR A 302 -5.92 11.58 -9.54
CA THR A 302 -6.60 10.53 -8.79
C THR A 302 -6.12 9.16 -9.27
N VAL A 303 -5.87 8.25 -8.33
CA VAL A 303 -5.62 6.83 -8.57
C VAL A 303 -6.83 6.03 -8.08
N VAL A 304 -7.40 5.19 -8.94
CA VAL A 304 -8.54 4.32 -8.62
C VAL A 304 -8.10 2.87 -8.78
N THR A 305 -8.32 2.04 -7.74
CA THR A 305 -8.02 0.61 -7.77
C THR A 305 -9.26 -0.19 -7.38
N GLN A 306 -9.69 -1.10 -8.26
CA GLN A 306 -10.89 -1.94 -8.05
C GLN A 306 -10.46 -3.38 -7.80
N PHE A 307 -11.13 -4.04 -6.85
CA PHE A 307 -10.87 -5.41 -6.44
C PHE A 307 -12.06 -6.30 -6.81
N ILE A 308 -12.05 -6.80 -8.03
CA ILE A 308 -13.19 -7.49 -8.62
C ILE A 308 -13.17 -8.95 -8.19
N THR A 309 -14.28 -9.42 -7.62
CA THR A 309 -14.46 -10.83 -7.27
C THR A 309 -15.11 -11.61 -8.41
N ASN A 310 -14.95 -12.92 -8.39
CA ASN A 310 -15.47 -13.83 -9.41
C ASN A 310 -17.01 -13.84 -9.54
N ASP A 311 -17.73 -13.49 -8.48
CA ASP A 311 -19.20 -13.48 -8.43
C ASP A 311 -19.80 -12.08 -8.24
N GLY A 312 -18.97 -11.03 -8.18
CA GLY A 312 -19.41 -9.65 -7.98
C GLY A 312 -19.94 -9.36 -6.57
N THR A 313 -19.57 -10.16 -5.56
CA THR A 313 -19.92 -9.98 -4.16
C THR A 313 -18.69 -9.79 -3.27
N ALA A 314 -18.87 -9.18 -2.09
CA ALA A 314 -17.78 -9.02 -1.11
C ALA A 314 -17.33 -10.33 -0.45
N SER A 315 -18.06 -11.43 -0.66
CA SER A 315 -17.72 -12.79 -0.20
C SER A 315 -17.06 -13.66 -1.28
N GLY A 316 -17.07 -13.21 -2.53
CA GLY A 316 -16.44 -13.92 -3.64
C GLY A 316 -14.91 -13.91 -3.56
N THR A 317 -14.28 -14.71 -4.40
CA THR A 317 -12.82 -14.77 -4.49
C THR A 317 -12.33 -13.67 -5.42
N LEU A 318 -11.28 -12.93 -5.00
CA LEU A 318 -10.61 -11.94 -5.85
C LEU A 318 -10.17 -12.59 -7.18
N LYS A 319 -10.54 -11.95 -8.29
CA LYS A 319 -10.27 -12.42 -9.66
C LYS A 319 -9.46 -11.43 -10.47
N GLU A 320 -9.66 -10.13 -10.26
CA GLU A 320 -9.03 -9.08 -11.04
C GLU A 320 -8.77 -7.84 -10.17
N ILE A 321 -7.58 -7.27 -10.28
CA ILE A 321 -7.26 -5.94 -9.75
C ILE A 321 -7.12 -4.98 -10.93
N ARG A 322 -8.00 -3.98 -10.99
CA ARG A 322 -8.10 -3.03 -12.10
C ARG A 322 -7.67 -1.63 -11.67
N ARG A 323 -7.02 -0.91 -12.58
CA ARG A 323 -6.50 0.45 -12.36
C ARG A 323 -7.14 1.47 -13.31
N PHE A 324 -7.47 2.63 -12.78
CA PHE A 324 -7.78 3.84 -13.54
C PHE A 324 -7.09 5.05 -12.91
N TYR A 325 -6.98 6.12 -13.69
CA TYR A 325 -6.57 7.42 -13.24
C TYR A 325 -7.66 8.43 -13.56
N VAL A 326 -7.77 9.50 -12.77
CA VAL A 326 -8.58 10.67 -13.15
C VAL A 326 -7.69 11.89 -13.07
N GLN A 327 -7.55 12.61 -14.18
CA GLN A 327 -6.76 13.83 -14.22
C GLN A 327 -7.48 14.87 -15.07
N ASN A 328 -7.59 16.10 -14.54
CA ASN A 328 -8.34 17.19 -15.19
C ASN A 328 -9.79 16.80 -15.56
N GLY A 329 -10.45 16.00 -14.72
CA GLY A 329 -11.82 15.51 -14.94
C GLY A 329 -11.96 14.40 -16.00
N VAL A 330 -10.86 13.92 -16.57
CA VAL A 330 -10.84 12.85 -17.58
C VAL A 330 -10.44 11.53 -16.92
N VAL A 331 -11.28 10.50 -17.11
CA VAL A 331 -10.94 9.13 -16.70
C VAL A 331 -9.99 8.52 -17.73
N VAL A 332 -8.85 8.07 -17.26
CA VAL A 332 -7.80 7.42 -18.05
C VAL A 332 -7.69 5.96 -17.60
N PRO A 333 -8.14 4.99 -18.42
CA PRO A 333 -7.90 3.58 -18.15
C PRO A 333 -6.41 3.27 -18.09
N ASN A 334 -6.03 2.25 -17.32
CA ASN A 334 -4.65 1.77 -17.29
C ASN A 334 -4.14 1.41 -18.70
N SER A 335 -2.83 1.59 -18.93
CA SER A 335 -2.18 1.22 -20.18
C SER A 335 -2.31 -0.27 -20.47
N GLN A 336 -2.44 -0.64 -21.75
CA GLN A 336 -2.28 -2.02 -22.17
C GLN A 336 -0.80 -2.43 -22.10
N SER A 337 -0.53 -3.64 -21.63
CA SER A 337 0.75 -4.30 -21.81
C SER A 337 0.99 -4.57 -23.29
N THR A 338 2.18 -4.23 -23.76
CA THR A 338 2.66 -4.51 -25.12
C THR A 338 3.68 -5.66 -25.12
N ILE A 339 3.86 -6.34 -23.99
CA ILE A 339 4.76 -7.49 -23.86
C ILE A 339 4.19 -8.68 -24.61
N ALA A 340 4.97 -9.24 -25.53
CA ALA A 340 4.59 -10.43 -26.29
C ALA A 340 4.23 -11.58 -25.34
N GLY A 341 3.04 -12.15 -25.51
CA GLY A 341 2.54 -13.25 -24.68
C GLY A 341 1.87 -12.85 -23.36
N ALA A 342 1.94 -11.57 -22.94
CA ALA A 342 1.33 -11.08 -21.71
C ALA A 342 0.46 -9.81 -21.92
N PRO A 343 -0.58 -9.86 -22.78
CA PRO A 343 -1.45 -8.70 -23.02
C PRO A 343 -2.41 -8.44 -21.86
N GLY A 344 -2.99 -7.23 -21.83
CA GLY A 344 -3.99 -6.80 -20.85
C GLY A 344 -3.56 -5.57 -20.06
N ASN A 345 -4.46 -5.00 -19.25
CA ASN A 345 -4.22 -3.78 -18.47
C ASN A 345 -4.65 -3.92 -16.99
N SER A 346 -4.80 -5.14 -16.50
CA SER A 346 -5.26 -5.46 -15.16
C SER A 346 -4.52 -6.70 -14.65
N ILE A 347 -4.42 -6.84 -13.32
CA ILE A 347 -3.78 -8.00 -12.71
C ILE A 347 -4.82 -9.11 -12.57
N THR A 348 -4.50 -10.28 -13.12
CA THR A 348 -5.23 -11.55 -13.02
C THR A 348 -4.20 -12.66 -12.87
N ASP A 349 -4.55 -13.82 -12.31
CA ASP A 349 -3.58 -14.93 -12.19
C ASP A 349 -3.00 -15.34 -13.56
N SER A 350 -3.80 -15.26 -14.64
CA SER A 350 -3.32 -15.54 -16.00
C SER A 350 -2.37 -14.47 -16.53
N PHE A 351 -2.63 -13.18 -16.26
CA PHE A 351 -1.67 -12.11 -16.56
C PHE A 351 -0.36 -12.35 -15.79
N CYS A 352 -0.42 -12.66 -14.50
CA CYS A 352 0.76 -12.91 -13.67
C CYS A 352 1.61 -14.06 -14.23
N ALA A 353 0.99 -15.19 -14.56
CA ALA A 353 1.69 -16.34 -15.13
C ALA A 353 2.35 -16.00 -16.47
N ALA A 354 1.65 -15.27 -17.34
CA ALA A 354 2.18 -14.85 -18.64
C ALA A 354 3.33 -13.84 -18.49
N GLN A 355 3.17 -12.85 -17.61
CA GLN A 355 4.14 -11.80 -17.32
C GLN A 355 5.45 -12.38 -16.77
N LYS A 356 5.36 -13.23 -15.73
CA LYS A 356 6.51 -13.93 -15.14
C LYS A 356 7.23 -14.80 -16.18
N THR A 357 6.48 -15.53 -17.02
CA THR A 357 7.05 -16.32 -18.12
C THR A 357 7.79 -15.43 -19.13
N ALA A 358 7.17 -14.33 -19.57
CA ALA A 358 7.74 -13.44 -20.58
C ALA A 358 9.00 -12.71 -20.09
N PHE A 359 9.09 -12.42 -18.79
CA PHE A 359 10.23 -11.75 -18.17
C PHE A 359 11.31 -12.73 -17.66
N GLY A 360 11.00 -14.04 -17.61
CA GLY A 360 11.90 -15.05 -17.06
C GLY A 360 12.07 -14.94 -15.54
N ASP A 361 11.04 -14.43 -14.85
CA ASP A 361 11.01 -14.30 -13.40
C ASP A 361 10.39 -15.56 -12.77
N THR A 362 10.84 -15.92 -11.56
CA THR A 362 10.20 -16.98 -10.77
C THR A 362 8.76 -16.56 -10.43
N ASN A 363 7.78 -17.42 -10.72
CA ASN A 363 6.38 -17.14 -10.43
C ASN A 363 6.01 -17.50 -8.98
N GLU A 364 6.64 -16.81 -8.04
CA GLU A 364 6.43 -17.08 -6.62
C GLU A 364 5.05 -16.64 -6.14
N PHE A 365 4.46 -15.65 -6.82
CA PHE A 365 3.06 -15.28 -6.70
C PHE A 365 2.11 -16.49 -6.79
N ALA A 366 2.27 -17.32 -7.83
CA ALA A 366 1.47 -18.54 -7.98
C ALA A 366 1.81 -19.58 -6.91
N THR A 367 3.10 -19.74 -6.56
CA THR A 367 3.54 -20.65 -5.48
C THR A 367 2.89 -20.31 -4.13
N LYS A 368 2.72 -19.02 -3.81
CA LYS A 368 2.05 -18.54 -2.58
C LYS A 368 0.52 -18.46 -2.72
N GLY A 369 -0.07 -18.96 -3.81
CA GLY A 369 -1.51 -19.09 -4.01
C GLY A 369 -2.21 -17.89 -4.65
N GLY A 370 -1.44 -16.95 -5.21
CA GLY A 370 -1.92 -15.89 -6.09
C GLY A 370 -3.06 -15.04 -5.53
N LEU A 371 -4.00 -14.64 -6.40
CA LEU A 371 -5.12 -13.78 -6.00
C LEU A 371 -6.07 -14.46 -5.01
N ALA A 372 -6.16 -15.79 -5.01
CA ALA A 372 -6.97 -16.52 -4.03
C ALA A 372 -6.43 -16.35 -2.60
N THR A 373 -5.11 -16.36 -2.41
CA THR A 373 -4.49 -16.06 -1.12
C THR A 373 -4.66 -14.59 -0.75
N MET A 374 -4.42 -13.65 -1.68
CA MET A 374 -4.70 -12.23 -1.45
C MET A 374 -6.13 -11.97 -0.99
N SER A 375 -7.09 -12.71 -1.56
CA SER A 375 -8.51 -12.62 -1.22
C SER A 375 -8.76 -12.82 0.27
N LYS A 376 -8.01 -13.71 0.94
CA LYS A 376 -8.16 -13.99 2.37
C LYS A 376 -7.77 -12.79 3.22
N ALA A 377 -6.68 -12.10 2.89
CA ALA A 377 -6.24 -10.90 3.60
C ALA A 377 -7.22 -9.74 3.40
N LEU A 378 -7.64 -9.49 2.15
CA LEU A 378 -8.60 -8.44 1.82
C LEU A 378 -9.98 -8.67 2.46
N ALA A 379 -10.39 -9.93 2.67
CA ALA A 379 -11.64 -10.28 3.36
C ALA A 379 -11.59 -9.99 4.87
N LYS A 380 -10.45 -10.27 5.52
CA LYS A 380 -10.24 -10.00 6.96
C LYS A 380 -10.19 -8.51 7.23
N GLY A 381 -9.64 -7.76 6.28
CA GLY A 381 -9.42 -6.33 6.36
C GLY A 381 -7.95 -6.04 6.62
N MET A 382 -7.43 -5.02 5.95
CA MET A 382 -6.01 -4.66 5.99
C MET A 382 -5.84 -3.21 6.43
N VAL A 383 -4.70 -2.91 7.05
CA VAL A 383 -4.34 -1.56 7.52
C VAL A 383 -3.78 -0.75 6.36
N LEU A 384 -4.29 0.47 6.17
CA LEU A 384 -3.74 1.42 5.21
C LEU A 384 -2.42 2.00 5.71
N VAL A 385 -1.39 1.89 4.89
CA VAL A 385 -0.04 2.42 5.12
C VAL A 385 0.26 3.50 4.08
N MET A 386 0.88 4.60 4.52
CA MET A 386 1.37 5.70 3.67
C MET A 386 2.80 6.04 4.08
N SER A 387 3.73 6.02 3.13
CA SER A 387 5.16 6.21 3.39
C SER A 387 5.88 7.00 2.31
N ILE A 388 7.09 7.45 2.66
CA ILE A 388 8.09 7.98 1.74
C ILE A 388 9.46 7.43 2.15
N TRP A 389 10.21 6.89 1.20
CA TRP A 389 11.48 6.22 1.47
C TRP A 389 12.40 6.19 0.23
N ASP A 390 13.69 6.00 0.48
CA ASP A 390 14.73 5.60 -0.47
C ASP A 390 15.25 4.20 -0.14
N ASP A 391 15.89 3.55 -1.12
CA ASP A 391 16.12 2.11 -1.07
C ASP A 391 17.59 1.76 -0.87
N HIS A 392 17.93 1.35 0.35
CA HIS A 392 19.28 0.90 0.72
C HIS A 392 19.64 -0.50 0.20
N THR A 393 18.73 -1.22 -0.46
CA THR A 393 18.98 -2.56 -1.02
C THR A 393 19.25 -2.52 -2.52
N ALA A 394 18.39 -1.83 -3.27
CA ALA A 394 18.42 -1.83 -4.74
C ALA A 394 18.30 -0.44 -5.37
N ASN A 395 18.49 0.64 -4.60
CA ASN A 395 18.51 2.02 -5.07
C ASN A 395 17.25 2.44 -5.85
N MET A 396 16.11 1.79 -5.59
CA MET A 396 14.82 2.01 -6.27
C MET A 396 14.81 1.63 -7.76
N LEU A 397 15.88 0.99 -8.25
CA LEU A 397 16.02 0.67 -9.67
C LEU A 397 14.93 -0.30 -10.14
N TRP A 398 14.42 -1.15 -9.25
CA TRP A 398 13.32 -2.07 -9.50
C TRP A 398 11.98 -1.37 -9.79
N LEU A 399 11.89 -0.05 -9.54
CA LEU A 399 10.72 0.78 -9.82
C LEU A 399 10.95 1.67 -11.05
N ASP A 400 12.07 2.38 -11.13
CA ASP A 400 12.22 3.55 -12.02
C ASP A 400 13.38 3.49 -13.03
N ALA A 401 14.16 2.40 -13.04
CA ALA A 401 15.34 2.25 -13.88
C ALA A 401 15.43 0.84 -14.51
N PRO A 402 16.48 0.54 -15.30
CA PRO A 402 16.81 -0.84 -15.67
C PRO A 402 17.22 -1.69 -14.45
N TYR A 403 16.51 -2.79 -14.21
CA TYR A 403 16.81 -3.71 -13.10
C TYR A 403 16.64 -5.20 -13.48
N PRO A 404 17.62 -6.06 -13.16
CA PRO A 404 18.93 -5.75 -12.56
C PRO A 404 19.81 -4.88 -13.48
N ALA A 405 20.60 -3.97 -12.90
CA ALA A 405 21.43 -3.02 -13.65
C ALA A 405 22.45 -3.67 -14.61
N SER A 406 22.78 -4.94 -14.38
CA SER A 406 23.69 -5.73 -15.23
C SER A 406 23.01 -6.33 -16.48
N LYS A 407 21.68 -6.36 -16.55
CA LYS A 407 20.95 -6.88 -17.72
C LYS A 407 20.76 -5.78 -18.77
N SER A 408 20.66 -6.20 -20.03
CA SER A 408 20.38 -5.28 -21.13
C SER A 408 19.00 -4.60 -20.94
N PRO A 409 18.91 -3.26 -21.01
CA PRO A 409 17.63 -2.55 -20.92
C PRO A 409 16.60 -2.96 -22.00
N SER A 410 17.05 -3.53 -23.11
CA SER A 410 16.19 -4.02 -24.19
C SER A 410 15.52 -5.38 -23.89
N ALA A 411 15.98 -6.11 -22.87
CA ALA A 411 15.36 -7.37 -22.49
C ALA A 411 13.99 -7.12 -21.83
N PRO A 412 12.96 -7.92 -22.15
CA PRO A 412 11.63 -7.78 -21.55
C PRO A 412 11.68 -7.75 -20.02
N GLY A 413 10.98 -6.80 -19.41
CA GLY A 413 10.86 -6.66 -17.96
C GLY A 413 12.04 -6.01 -17.24
N VAL A 414 13.15 -5.70 -17.95
CA VAL A 414 14.33 -5.05 -17.36
C VAL A 414 14.12 -3.55 -17.16
N SER A 415 13.69 -2.81 -18.19
CA SER A 415 13.49 -1.36 -18.08
C SER A 415 12.16 -1.03 -17.42
N ARG A 416 12.20 -0.24 -16.34
CA ARG A 416 11.03 0.06 -15.51
C ARG A 416 10.74 1.55 -15.36
N GLY A 417 11.61 2.39 -15.89
CA GLY A 417 11.48 3.83 -16.01
C GLY A 417 12.65 4.40 -16.78
N SER A 418 12.72 5.73 -16.83
CA SER A 418 13.75 6.47 -17.56
C SER A 418 14.93 6.91 -16.68
N CYS A 419 15.00 6.49 -15.42
CA CYS A 419 16.11 6.81 -14.53
C CYS A 419 17.40 6.07 -14.94
N SER A 420 18.55 6.61 -14.53
CA SER A 420 19.86 5.98 -14.79
C SER A 420 19.97 4.68 -13.98
N ALA A 421 20.65 3.67 -14.53
CA ALA A 421 20.99 2.45 -13.77
C ALA A 421 21.96 2.71 -12.60
N THR A 422 22.49 3.94 -12.47
CA THR A 422 23.35 4.39 -11.36
C THR A 422 22.68 5.43 -10.46
N SER A 423 21.38 5.71 -10.63
CA SER A 423 20.66 6.63 -9.74
C SER A 423 20.24 5.96 -8.43
N GLY A 424 19.67 6.74 -7.52
CA GLY A 424 18.94 6.23 -6.37
C GLY A 424 19.80 5.76 -5.20
N ASN A 425 21.12 5.97 -5.24
CA ASN A 425 21.97 5.76 -4.07
C ASN A 425 21.45 6.65 -2.91
N PRO A 426 21.11 6.09 -1.74
CA PRO A 426 20.55 6.85 -0.62
C PRO A 426 21.34 8.10 -0.24
N VAL A 427 22.67 7.97 -0.14
CA VAL A 427 23.56 9.10 0.19
C VAL A 427 23.41 10.25 -0.80
N ASP A 428 23.32 9.93 -2.09
CA ASP A 428 23.14 10.94 -3.14
C ASP A 428 21.73 11.52 -3.13
N VAL A 429 20.69 10.70 -2.90
CA VAL A 429 19.29 11.14 -2.93
C VAL A 429 18.98 12.03 -1.72
N GLU A 430 19.40 11.64 -0.52
CA GLU A 430 19.30 12.41 0.72
C GLU A 430 20.01 13.76 0.61
N ALA A 431 21.21 13.79 0.01
CA ALA A 431 21.99 15.02 -0.14
C ALA A 431 21.42 15.95 -1.21
N ASN A 432 21.02 15.40 -2.37
CA ASN A 432 20.64 16.19 -3.54
C ASN A 432 19.15 16.56 -3.58
N SER A 433 18.30 15.77 -2.92
CA SER A 433 16.84 15.93 -2.96
C SER A 433 16.17 16.00 -1.57
N PRO A 434 16.76 16.66 -0.55
CA PRO A 434 16.24 16.63 0.81
C PRO A 434 14.84 17.26 0.95
N GLY A 435 14.52 18.22 0.06
CA GLY A 435 13.21 18.89 0.02
C GLY A 435 12.12 18.09 -0.70
N SER A 436 12.38 16.84 -1.11
CA SER A 436 11.39 15.97 -1.74
C SER A 436 10.23 15.67 -0.81
N SER A 437 9.05 15.42 -1.39
CA SER A 437 7.85 15.11 -0.62
C SER A 437 6.80 14.43 -1.48
N VAL A 438 5.96 13.62 -0.84
CA VAL A 438 4.71 13.10 -1.40
C VAL A 438 3.52 13.69 -0.67
N THR A 439 2.43 13.94 -1.39
CA THR A 439 1.14 14.27 -0.76
C THR A 439 0.08 13.28 -1.18
N PHE A 440 -0.51 12.59 -0.21
CA PHE A 440 -1.69 11.74 -0.39
C PHE A 440 -2.91 12.49 0.12
N SER A 441 -3.99 12.52 -0.66
CA SER A 441 -5.19 13.23 -0.24
C SER A 441 -6.47 12.57 -0.75
N ASN A 442 -7.62 13.05 -0.27
CA ASN A 442 -8.93 12.69 -0.80
C ASN A 442 -9.18 11.16 -0.82
N ILE A 443 -8.74 10.47 0.23
CA ILE A 443 -8.89 9.02 0.36
C ILE A 443 -10.37 8.65 0.43
N LYS A 444 -10.77 7.71 -0.42
CA LYS A 444 -12.13 7.18 -0.55
C LYS A 444 -12.12 5.67 -0.72
N TRP A 445 -13.13 4.99 -0.19
CA TRP A 445 -13.42 3.61 -0.55
C TRP A 445 -14.93 3.36 -0.57
N GLY A 446 -15.37 2.41 -1.38
CA GLY A 446 -16.78 2.05 -1.47
C GLY A 446 -17.04 1.01 -2.56
N PRO A 447 -18.31 0.76 -2.92
CA PRO A 447 -18.64 -0.09 -4.06
C PRO A 447 -17.94 0.38 -5.34
N ILE A 448 -17.70 -0.56 -6.24
CA ILE A 448 -17.14 -0.28 -7.57
C ILE A 448 -17.93 0.85 -8.28
N ASN A 449 -17.21 1.85 -8.80
CA ASN A 449 -17.69 3.08 -9.44
C ASN A 449 -18.44 4.08 -8.53
N SER A 450 -18.15 4.13 -7.23
CA SER A 450 -18.72 5.09 -6.27
C SER A 450 -17.76 6.20 -5.82
N THR A 451 -16.47 6.13 -6.11
CA THR A 451 -15.44 7.02 -5.53
C THR A 451 -14.93 8.11 -6.48
N TYR A 452 -15.27 8.04 -7.76
CA TYR A 452 -14.82 8.99 -8.79
C TYR A 452 -15.96 9.39 -9.73
N THR A 453 -15.83 10.55 -10.37
CA THR A 453 -16.75 11.01 -11.41
C THR A 453 -15.98 11.25 -12.70
N GLY A 454 -16.38 10.57 -13.77
CA GLY A 454 -15.91 10.81 -15.13
C GLY A 454 -17.07 11.31 -15.98
N GLY A 455 -16.89 12.42 -16.70
CA GLY A 455 -17.95 13.05 -17.48
C GLY A 455 -18.68 12.07 -18.43
N SER A 456 -20.02 12.14 -18.39
CA SER A 456 -21.05 11.36 -19.12
C SER A 456 -21.21 9.89 -18.66
N GLY A 457 -22.26 9.50 -17.93
CA GLY A 457 -23.47 10.21 -17.56
C GLY A 457 -24.17 9.55 -16.37
N SER A 458 -24.93 10.39 -15.66
CA SER A 458 -25.91 10.10 -14.61
C SER A 458 -26.31 8.63 -14.45
N VAL A 459 -25.96 8.06 -13.29
CA VAL A 459 -26.77 7.00 -12.69
C VAL A 459 -28.04 7.68 -12.18
N PRO A 460 -29.25 7.40 -12.73
CA PRO A 460 -30.46 7.85 -12.08
C PRO A 460 -30.60 7.02 -10.81
N THR A 461 -30.61 7.72 -9.67
CA THR A 461 -31.18 7.24 -8.42
C THR A 461 -32.59 6.72 -8.68
N VAL A 462 -32.93 5.60 -8.04
CA VAL A 462 -34.30 5.09 -7.98
C VAL A 462 -34.97 5.70 -6.74
N PRO A 463 -35.95 6.60 -6.88
CA PRO A 463 -37.04 6.70 -5.92
C PRO A 463 -38.30 6.10 -6.54
N GLY A 464 -38.86 5.10 -5.88
CA GLY A 464 -40.13 4.52 -6.27
C GLY A 464 -41.28 5.53 -6.14
N THR A 465 -42.37 5.30 -6.87
CA THR A 465 -43.74 5.47 -6.38
C THR A 465 -44.80 5.02 -7.39
N THR A 466 -45.90 4.55 -6.80
CA THR A 466 -47.27 4.37 -7.29
C THR A 466 -47.78 5.31 -8.41
N THR A 467 -48.46 4.67 -9.38
CA THR A 467 -49.65 5.07 -10.16
C THR A 467 -49.76 6.44 -10.86
N LEU A 468 -49.74 6.35 -12.20
CA LEU A 468 -50.59 6.99 -13.23
C LEU A 468 -50.73 8.52 -13.30
N SER A 469 -50.20 9.12 -14.38
CA SER A 469 -51.00 9.85 -15.38
C SER A 469 -50.17 10.13 -16.65
N SER A 470 -50.84 10.15 -17.79
CA SER A 470 -50.34 10.04 -19.16
C SER A 470 -50.19 11.38 -19.91
N ALA A 471 -49.16 11.47 -20.76
CA ALA A 471 -49.04 12.14 -22.09
C ALA A 471 -47.77 13.02 -22.25
N PRO A 472 -47.27 13.27 -23.48
CA PRO A 472 -47.09 12.36 -24.63
C PRO A 472 -45.61 12.25 -25.05
N ALA A 473 -45.30 11.20 -25.81
CA ALA A 473 -43.96 10.86 -26.28
C ALA A 473 -43.44 11.80 -27.37
N SER A 474 -42.20 12.28 -27.21
CA SER A 474 -41.39 12.85 -28.28
C SER A 474 -40.53 11.75 -28.92
N THR A 475 -40.81 11.45 -30.18
CA THR A 475 -39.99 10.61 -31.07
C THR A 475 -38.60 11.20 -31.29
N PRO A 476 -37.50 10.44 -31.17
CA PRO A 476 -36.26 10.76 -31.85
C PRO A 476 -36.28 10.16 -33.25
N THR A 477 -35.97 11.04 -34.21
CA THR A 477 -35.70 10.81 -35.62
C THR A 477 -34.80 9.60 -35.90
N SER A 478 -35.29 8.70 -36.75
CA SER A 478 -34.53 7.72 -37.51
C SER A 478 -33.53 8.39 -38.46
N GLY A 479 -32.31 7.87 -38.59
CA GLY A 479 -31.53 8.19 -39.79
C GLY A 479 -30.09 7.70 -39.92
N ALA A 480 -29.30 7.61 -38.85
CA ALA A 480 -27.88 7.25 -38.99
C ALA A 480 -27.49 6.16 -37.98
N GLY A 481 -27.11 4.98 -38.47
CA GLY A 481 -26.48 3.97 -37.64
C GLY A 481 -25.18 4.49 -37.00
N ALA A 482 -24.70 3.78 -35.98
CA ALA A 482 -23.50 4.12 -35.23
C ALA A 482 -22.27 4.31 -36.16
N ALA A 483 -21.48 5.36 -35.88
CA ALA A 483 -20.30 5.70 -36.67
C ALA A 483 -19.22 4.60 -36.60
N LYS A 484 -18.23 4.64 -37.50
CA LYS A 484 -17.08 3.73 -37.45
C LYS A 484 -16.41 3.80 -36.07
N TYR A 485 -16.15 2.64 -35.48
CA TYR A 485 -15.63 2.42 -34.13
C TYR A 485 -16.58 2.72 -32.96
N ALA A 486 -17.81 3.18 -33.23
CA ALA A 486 -18.83 3.35 -32.18
C ALA A 486 -19.46 2.01 -31.79
N GLN A 487 -20.00 1.94 -30.57
CA GLN A 487 -20.68 0.77 -30.06
C GLN A 487 -22.01 0.57 -30.77
N CYS A 488 -22.25 -0.66 -31.24
CA CYS A 488 -23.45 -1.05 -31.96
C CYS A 488 -24.17 -2.24 -31.30
N GLY A 489 -23.73 -2.66 -30.10
CA GLY A 489 -24.33 -3.79 -29.40
C GLY A 489 -23.51 -4.22 -28.17
N GLY A 490 -23.97 -5.29 -27.54
CA GLY A 490 -23.44 -5.82 -26.29
C GLY A 490 -24.50 -5.95 -25.20
N THR A 491 -24.30 -6.87 -24.26
CA THR A 491 -25.18 -7.05 -23.10
C THR A 491 -25.30 -5.73 -22.33
N GLY A 492 -26.53 -5.22 -22.21
CA GLY A 492 -26.84 -3.95 -21.54
C GLY A 492 -26.80 -2.71 -22.44
N TRP A 493 -26.48 -2.82 -23.73
CA TRP A 493 -26.47 -1.70 -24.67
C TRP A 493 -27.91 -1.28 -25.07
N THR A 494 -28.23 0.00 -24.89
CA THR A 494 -29.53 0.60 -25.26
C THR A 494 -29.44 1.63 -26.39
N GLY A 495 -28.24 1.84 -26.94
CA GLY A 495 -27.99 2.77 -28.05
C GLY A 495 -28.24 2.15 -29.43
N ALA A 496 -27.65 2.73 -30.46
CA ALA A 496 -27.82 2.27 -31.84
C ALA A 496 -27.39 0.81 -32.01
N THR A 497 -28.24 -0.01 -32.63
CA THR A 497 -27.98 -1.44 -32.89
C THR A 497 -27.57 -1.73 -34.33
N THR A 498 -27.47 -0.68 -35.15
CA THR A 498 -27.05 -0.72 -36.55
C THR A 498 -25.89 0.24 -36.75
N CYS A 499 -25.03 -0.05 -37.73
CA CYS A 499 -23.92 0.81 -38.11
C CYS A 499 -24.27 1.73 -39.29
N ALA A 500 -23.52 2.82 -39.46
CA ALA A 500 -23.59 3.64 -40.66
C ALA A 500 -23.34 2.80 -41.92
N THR A 501 -23.89 3.23 -43.06
CA THR A 501 -23.83 2.49 -44.33
C THR A 501 -22.40 2.08 -44.69
N GLY A 502 -22.21 0.79 -45.00
CA GLY A 502 -20.91 0.21 -45.38
C GLY A 502 -20.09 -0.37 -44.22
N LEU A 503 -20.59 -0.30 -42.99
CA LEU A 503 -19.95 -0.86 -41.79
C LEU A 503 -20.73 -2.04 -41.24
N THR A 504 -20.03 -2.97 -40.59
CA THR A 504 -20.64 -4.15 -39.94
C THR A 504 -20.50 -4.05 -38.43
N CYS A 505 -21.56 -4.41 -37.71
CA CYS A 505 -21.51 -4.51 -36.25
C CYS A 505 -20.81 -5.82 -35.85
N THR A 506 -19.55 -5.73 -35.45
CA THR A 506 -18.72 -6.89 -35.12
C THR A 506 -18.65 -7.08 -33.61
N VAL A 507 -18.89 -8.30 -33.13
CA VAL A 507 -18.77 -8.65 -31.70
C VAL A 507 -17.30 -8.57 -31.29
N VAL A 508 -16.97 -7.66 -30.36
CA VAL A 508 -15.62 -7.58 -29.76
C VAL A 508 -15.58 -8.43 -28.49
N ASN A 509 -16.61 -8.30 -27.64
CA ASN A 509 -16.83 -9.14 -26.47
C ASN A 509 -18.33 -9.15 -26.10
N PRO A 510 -18.78 -9.95 -25.11
CA PRO A 510 -20.21 -10.05 -24.76
C PRO A 510 -20.91 -8.74 -24.41
N TYR A 511 -20.17 -7.72 -23.95
CA TYR A 511 -20.70 -6.42 -23.52
C TYR A 511 -20.45 -5.30 -24.53
N TYR A 512 -19.70 -5.54 -25.61
CA TYR A 512 -19.29 -4.50 -26.55
C TYR A 512 -19.15 -5.03 -27.97
N TYR A 513 -20.04 -4.58 -28.86
CA TYR A 513 -19.96 -4.80 -30.31
C TYR A 513 -19.64 -3.47 -30.98
N GLN A 514 -18.83 -3.47 -32.03
CA GLN A 514 -18.29 -2.25 -32.63
C GLN A 514 -18.52 -2.21 -34.13
N CYS A 515 -18.85 -1.03 -34.66
CA CYS A 515 -18.93 -0.81 -36.10
C CYS A 515 -17.54 -0.79 -36.75
N GLN A 516 -17.29 -1.67 -37.72
CA GLN A 516 -16.01 -1.77 -38.44
C GLN A 516 -16.18 -1.70 -39.96
#